data_AF-A0A7Y5T723-F1
#
_entry.id   AF-A0A7Y5T723-F1
#
_cell.length_a   1.000
_cell.length_b   1.000
_cell.length_c   1.000
_cell.angle_alpha   90.00
_cell.angle_beta   90.00
_cell.angle_gamma   90.00
#
_symmetry.space_group_name_H-M   'P 1'
#
loop_
_entity.id
_entity.type
_entity.pdbx_description
1 polymer ?
#
loop_
_entity_poly.entity_id
_entity_poly.type
_entity_poly.pdbx_seq_one_letter_code
_entity_poly.pdbx_strand_id
1 'polypeptide(L)'
;MSASVPTQPRTLAEQLRGWSDEQLTRLLSDRPDLATPAPQDTSQLASRAGTRASALRAVDQLSRLELTVLDAVLARGGTTSVDVVLDLVNADRGAAAEALHRLRALALVWGRDDSLRAVSSLADALGTRLSGLGPSAAQLLGSYG
;
A
#
# COMPACT_ATOMS: atom_id res chain seq x y z
N MET A 1 -7.37 -33.84 7.97
CA MET A 1 -7.76 -32.45 8.21
C MET A 1 -6.55 -31.57 7.88
N SER A 2 -6.46 -31.09 6.65
CA SER A 2 -5.33 -30.27 6.21
C SER A 2 -5.51 -28.85 6.73
N ALA A 3 -4.71 -28.47 7.73
CA ALA A 3 -4.54 -27.07 8.09
C ALA A 3 -3.86 -26.38 6.90
N SER A 4 -4.64 -25.71 6.05
CA SER A 4 -4.09 -24.81 5.05
C SER A 4 -3.43 -23.68 5.82
N VAL A 5 -2.10 -23.74 5.94
CA VAL A 5 -1.27 -22.60 6.35
C VAL A 5 -1.79 -21.40 5.57
N PRO A 6 -2.20 -20.29 6.20
CA PRO A 6 -2.70 -19.12 5.48
C PRO A 6 -1.57 -18.66 4.57
N THR A 7 -1.65 -19.06 3.31
CA THR A 7 -0.63 -18.83 2.31
C THR A 7 -0.65 -17.33 2.09
N GLN A 8 0.49 -16.71 2.41
CA GLN A 8 0.73 -15.29 2.22
C GLN A 8 0.19 -14.89 0.84
N PRO A 9 -0.74 -13.91 0.75
CA PRO A 9 -1.27 -13.51 -0.55
C PRO A 9 -0.09 -13.10 -1.43
N ARG A 10 0.09 -13.75 -2.58
CA ARG A 10 1.21 -13.48 -3.49
C ARG A 10 0.92 -12.28 -4.38
N THR A 11 -0.36 -11.90 -4.48
CA THR A 11 -0.83 -10.77 -5.28
C THR A 11 -1.90 -9.96 -4.56
N LEU A 12 -2.04 -8.68 -4.93
CA LEU A 12 -3.12 -7.82 -4.44
C LEU A 12 -4.51 -8.41 -4.73
N ALA A 13 -4.67 -9.09 -5.87
CA ALA A 13 -5.92 -9.77 -6.24
C ALA A 13 -6.31 -10.90 -5.27
N GLU A 14 -5.34 -11.69 -4.79
CA GLU A 14 -5.60 -12.73 -3.78
C GLU A 14 -5.98 -12.12 -2.43
N GLN A 15 -5.35 -11.02 -2.03
CA GLN A 15 -5.72 -10.33 -0.79
C GLN A 15 -7.14 -9.78 -0.87
N LEU A 16 -7.48 -9.10 -1.98
CA LEU A 16 -8.83 -8.56 -2.20
C LEU A 16 -9.89 -9.66 -2.30
N ARG A 17 -9.54 -10.86 -2.79
CA ARG A 17 -10.46 -12.01 -2.79
C ARG A 17 -10.78 -12.50 -1.37
N GLY A 18 -9.88 -12.28 -0.42
CA GLY A 18 -10.10 -12.59 0.99
C GLY A 18 -10.84 -11.51 1.77
N TRP A 19 -11.18 -10.37 1.15
CA TRP A 19 -11.91 -9.28 1.81
C TRP A 19 -13.41 -9.54 1.83
N SER A 20 -14.08 -9.02 2.86
CA SER A 20 -15.54 -9.04 2.93
C SER A 20 -16.17 -7.99 2.01
N ASP A 21 -17.45 -8.18 1.68
CA ASP A 21 -18.20 -7.25 0.82
C ASP A 21 -18.24 -5.83 1.42
N GLU A 22 -18.24 -5.68 2.75
CA GLU A 22 -18.17 -4.38 3.41
C GLU A 22 -16.81 -3.70 3.20
N GLN A 23 -15.72 -4.47 3.24
CA GLN A 23 -14.37 -3.95 2.98
C GLN A 23 -14.24 -3.51 1.52
N LEU A 24 -14.75 -4.31 0.58
CA LEU A 24 -14.78 -3.96 -0.84
C LEU A 24 -15.66 -2.72 -1.10
N THR A 25 -16.82 -2.62 -0.45
CA THR A 25 -17.71 -1.46 -0.59
C THR A 25 -17.07 -0.18 -0.06
N ARG A 26 -16.36 -0.24 1.07
CA ARG A 26 -15.57 0.88 1.60
C ARG A 26 -14.46 1.28 0.63
N LEU A 27 -13.72 0.31 0.10
CA LEU A 27 -12.69 0.57 -0.89
C LEU A 27 -13.26 1.29 -2.12
N LEU A 28 -14.39 0.84 -2.66
CA LEU A 28 -15.02 1.46 -3.83
C LEU A 28 -15.58 2.85 -3.51
N SER A 29 -16.01 3.08 -2.27
CA SER A 29 -16.49 4.38 -1.80
C SER A 29 -15.35 5.39 -1.64
N ASP A 30 -14.22 4.95 -1.07
CA ASP A 30 -13.01 5.77 -0.91
C ASP A 30 -12.23 5.94 -2.22
N ARG A 31 -12.33 4.97 -3.14
CA ARG A 31 -11.72 4.98 -4.48
C ARG A 31 -12.77 4.75 -5.57
N PRO A 32 -13.65 5.75 -5.80
CA PRO A 32 -14.68 5.66 -6.83
C PRO A 32 -14.12 5.50 -8.24
N ASP A 33 -12.83 5.82 -8.42
CA ASP A 33 -12.11 5.60 -9.66
C ASP A 33 -11.80 4.12 -9.97
N LEU A 34 -11.82 3.24 -8.96
CA LEU A 34 -11.76 1.79 -9.18
C LEU A 34 -13.09 1.24 -9.68
N ALA A 35 -14.19 1.88 -9.33
CA ALA A 35 -15.55 1.51 -9.71
C ALA A 35 -15.90 1.91 -11.15
N THR A 36 -15.09 2.75 -11.81
CA THR A 36 -15.41 3.33 -13.13
C THR A 36 -14.30 3.08 -14.15
N PRO A 37 -14.51 2.23 -15.17
CA PRO A 37 -15.68 1.35 -15.41
C PRO A 37 -15.89 0.27 -14.33
N ALA A 38 -17.05 -0.39 -14.23
CA ALA A 38 -17.22 -1.48 -13.28
C ALA A 38 -16.23 -2.65 -13.58
N PRO A 39 -15.36 -3.05 -12.64
CA PRO A 39 -14.47 -4.19 -12.86
C PRO A 39 -15.29 -5.49 -12.89
N GLN A 40 -14.98 -6.40 -13.82
CA GLN A 40 -15.69 -7.69 -13.91
C GLN A 40 -15.23 -8.70 -12.86
N ASP A 41 -14.02 -8.52 -12.31
CA ASP A 41 -13.40 -9.44 -11.38
C ASP A 41 -12.28 -8.76 -10.56
N THR A 42 -11.93 -9.38 -9.41
CA THR A 42 -10.97 -8.85 -8.43
C THR A 42 -9.57 -8.64 -9.02
N SER A 43 -9.18 -9.42 -10.03
CA SER A 43 -7.90 -9.26 -10.73
C SER A 43 -7.84 -7.96 -11.53
N GLN A 44 -8.91 -7.60 -12.23
CA GLN A 44 -9.01 -6.30 -12.90
C GLN A 44 -9.04 -5.15 -11.89
N LEU A 45 -9.76 -5.34 -10.77
CA LEU A 45 -9.77 -4.36 -9.68
C LEU A 45 -8.35 -4.14 -9.14
N ALA A 46 -7.59 -5.21 -8.89
CA ALA A 46 -6.21 -5.15 -8.43
C ALA A 46 -5.28 -4.46 -9.44
N SER A 47 -5.41 -4.79 -10.73
CA SER A 47 -4.64 -4.17 -11.80
C SER A 47 -4.88 -2.65 -11.87
N ARG A 48 -6.15 -2.23 -11.74
CA ARG A 48 -6.53 -0.82 -11.71
C ARG A 48 -6.11 -0.10 -10.44
N ALA A 49 -6.24 -0.73 -9.28
CA ALA A 49 -5.72 -0.23 -8.01
C ALA A 49 -4.21 -0.02 -8.08
N GLY A 50 -3.53 -0.89 -8.84
CA GLY A 50 -2.13 -0.77 -9.20
C GLY A 50 -1.82 0.29 -10.26
N THR A 51 -2.74 1.10 -10.77
CA THR A 51 -2.39 2.16 -11.73
C THR A 51 -1.90 3.43 -11.04
N ARG A 52 -0.94 4.12 -11.65
CA ARG A 52 -0.37 5.37 -11.13
C ARG A 52 -1.43 6.45 -10.87
N ALA A 53 -2.32 6.70 -11.82
CA ALA A 53 -3.35 7.74 -11.68
C ALA A 53 -4.30 7.47 -10.51
N SER A 54 -4.67 6.19 -10.34
CA SER A 54 -5.52 5.77 -9.24
C SER A 54 -4.79 5.89 -7.90
N ALA A 55 -3.54 5.43 -7.83
CA ALA A 55 -2.72 5.48 -6.62
C ALA A 55 -2.46 6.93 -6.17
N LEU A 56 -2.17 7.84 -7.10
CA LEU A 56 -1.98 9.26 -6.79
C LEU A 56 -3.25 9.91 -6.23
N ARG A 57 -4.43 9.58 -6.75
CA ARG A 57 -5.71 10.08 -6.20
C ARG A 57 -5.99 9.57 -4.80
N ALA A 58 -5.66 8.32 -4.51
CA ALA A 58 -5.80 7.78 -3.17
C ALA A 58 -4.83 8.46 -2.19
N VAL A 59 -3.61 8.77 -2.64
CA VAL A 59 -2.59 9.51 -1.86
C VAL A 59 -3.01 10.95 -1.59
N ASP A 60 -3.67 11.61 -2.53
CA ASP A 60 -4.19 12.97 -2.37
C ASP A 60 -5.25 13.08 -1.26
N GLN A 61 -5.95 11.98 -0.98
CA GLN A 61 -6.93 11.88 0.11
C GLN A 61 -6.32 11.52 1.48
N LEU A 62 -5.01 11.23 1.54
CA LEU A 62 -4.34 10.86 2.77
C LEU A 62 -4.00 12.09 3.63
N SER A 63 -4.13 11.91 4.94
CA SER A 63 -3.64 12.84 5.94
C SER A 63 -2.11 12.84 6.02
N ARG A 64 -1.53 13.87 6.66
CA ARG A 64 -0.08 14.00 6.84
C ARG A 64 0.53 12.78 7.54
N LEU A 65 -0.15 12.22 8.53
CA LEU A 65 0.33 11.04 9.26
C LEU A 65 0.40 9.80 8.35
N GLU A 66 -0.65 9.57 7.56
CA GLU A 66 -0.71 8.46 6.61
C GLU A 66 0.35 8.60 5.51
N LEU A 67 0.59 9.83 5.05
CA LEU A 67 1.69 10.12 4.12
C LEU A 67 3.06 9.81 4.74
N THR A 68 3.31 10.18 6.00
CA THR A 68 4.56 9.86 6.70
C THR A 68 4.76 8.35 6.86
N VAL A 69 3.70 7.62 7.21
CA VAL A 69 3.72 6.16 7.31
C VAL A 69 3.98 5.51 5.95
N LEU A 70 3.32 5.98 4.90
CA LEU A 70 3.55 5.49 3.53
C LEU A 70 4.98 5.77 3.06
N ASP A 71 5.48 6.96 3.32
CA ASP A 71 6.85 7.36 2.98
C ASP A 71 7.90 6.50 3.71
N ALA A 72 7.69 6.19 4.99
CA ALA A 72 8.56 5.26 5.73
C ALA A 72 8.62 3.87 5.07
N VAL A 73 7.50 3.37 4.54
CA VAL A 73 7.45 2.10 3.78
C VAL A 73 8.21 2.22 2.46
N LEU A 74 8.05 3.34 1.74
CA LEU A 74 8.72 3.58 0.46
C LEU A 74 10.23 3.78 0.62
N ALA A 75 10.67 4.46 1.68
CA ALA A 75 12.08 4.65 2.02
C ALA A 75 12.84 3.33 2.22
N ARG A 76 12.12 2.25 2.60
CA ARG A 76 12.65 0.90 2.75
C ARG A 76 12.68 0.08 1.45
N GLY A 77 12.32 0.67 0.33
CA GLY A 77 12.26 -0.03 -0.97
C GLY A 77 10.93 -0.74 -1.23
N GLY A 78 9.87 -0.38 -0.50
CA GLY A 78 8.52 -0.87 -0.75
C GLY A 78 8.16 -2.21 -0.09
N THR A 79 9.07 -2.82 0.67
CA THR A 79 8.80 -4.01 1.49
C THR A 79 9.36 -3.84 2.91
N THR A 80 8.51 -3.96 3.94
CA THR A 80 8.90 -3.77 5.35
C THR A 80 7.91 -4.45 6.30
N SER A 81 8.21 -4.54 7.60
CA SER A 81 7.25 -4.96 8.61
C SER A 81 6.56 -3.76 9.27
N VAL A 82 5.36 -3.99 9.80
CA VAL A 82 4.56 -3.02 10.56
C VAL A 82 5.34 -2.51 11.76
N ASP A 83 5.94 -3.39 12.56
CA ASP A 83 6.76 -2.99 13.71
C ASP A 83 7.88 -2.04 13.33
N VAL A 84 8.57 -2.29 12.21
CA VAL A 84 9.64 -1.41 11.74
C VAL A 84 9.09 -0.05 11.31
N VAL A 85 7.93 0.00 10.65
CA VAL A 85 7.30 1.27 10.27
C VAL A 85 6.88 2.06 11.51
N LEU A 86 6.28 1.38 12.50
CA LEU A 86 5.86 1.98 13.76
C LEU A 86 7.06 2.48 14.59
N ASP A 87 8.22 1.85 14.47
CA ASP A 87 9.47 2.28 15.13
C ASP A 87 10.12 3.45 14.39
N LEU A 88 10.04 3.48 13.06
CA LEU A 88 10.63 4.53 12.21
C LEU A 88 9.82 5.83 12.24
N VAL A 89 8.50 5.73 12.32
CA VAL A 89 7.60 6.89 12.38
C VAL A 89 7.63 7.44 13.80
N ASN A 90 8.20 8.63 13.95
CA ASN A 90 8.29 9.34 15.24
C ASN A 90 6.92 9.93 15.67
N ALA A 91 5.88 9.09 15.72
CA ALA A 91 4.51 9.42 16.11
C ALA A 91 3.96 8.37 17.10
N ASP A 92 2.77 8.63 17.63
CA ASP A 92 2.09 7.67 18.50
C ASP A 92 1.84 6.34 17.78
N ARG A 93 2.18 5.22 18.44
CA ARG A 93 2.06 3.88 17.86
C ARG A 93 0.62 3.52 17.51
N GLY A 94 -0.36 3.99 18.29
CA GLY A 94 -1.78 3.79 18.00
C GLY A 94 -2.21 4.56 16.76
N ALA A 95 -1.80 5.83 16.65
CA ALA A 95 -2.09 6.65 15.49
C ALA A 95 -1.44 6.11 14.19
N ALA A 96 -0.20 5.62 14.28
CA ALA A 96 0.49 5.02 13.15
C ALA A 96 -0.11 3.67 12.73
N ALA A 97 -0.63 2.88 13.69
CA ALA A 97 -1.37 1.66 13.40
C ALA A 97 -2.70 1.96 12.69
N GLU A 98 -3.47 2.95 13.15
CA GLU A 98 -4.69 3.43 12.48
C GLU A 98 -4.39 3.88 11.04
N ALA A 99 -3.32 4.65 10.83
CA ALA A 99 -2.89 5.06 9.51
C ALA A 99 -2.54 3.85 8.60
N LEU A 100 -1.84 2.84 9.13
CA LEU A 100 -1.58 1.58 8.41
C LEU A 100 -2.87 0.84 8.05
N HIS A 101 -3.84 0.80 8.97
CA HIS A 101 -5.15 0.22 8.69
C HIS A 101 -5.88 0.97 7.56
N ARG A 102 -5.81 2.30 7.53
CA ARG A 102 -6.37 3.08 6.42
C ARG A 102 -5.63 2.81 5.10
N LEU A 103 -4.31 2.79 5.10
CA LEU A 103 -3.50 2.47 3.92
C LEU A 103 -3.84 1.08 3.36
N ARG A 104 -4.06 0.10 4.25
CA ARG A 104 -4.54 -1.23 3.86
C ARG A 104 -5.95 -1.18 3.29
N ALA A 105 -6.87 -0.45 3.93
CA ALA A 105 -8.24 -0.30 3.47
C ALA A 105 -8.34 0.36 2.08
N LEU A 106 -7.40 1.25 1.74
CA LEU A 106 -7.30 1.90 0.42
C LEU A 106 -6.57 1.05 -0.63
N ALA A 107 -6.17 -0.17 -0.28
CA ALA A 107 -5.38 -1.08 -1.10
C ALA A 107 -4.05 -0.44 -1.58
N LEU A 108 -3.45 0.45 -0.77
CA LEU A 108 -2.15 1.07 -1.05
C LEU A 108 -0.98 0.24 -0.53
N VAL A 109 -1.23 -0.50 0.56
CA VAL A 109 -0.32 -1.49 1.12
C VAL A 109 -1.04 -2.82 1.30
N TRP A 110 -0.31 -3.92 1.11
CA TRP A 110 -0.83 -5.28 1.14
C TRP A 110 0.22 -6.23 1.74
N GLY A 111 -0.18 -7.44 2.09
CA GLY A 111 0.67 -8.39 2.81
C GLY A 111 0.47 -8.38 4.32
N ARG A 112 1.20 -9.27 5.00
CA ARG A 112 1.11 -9.49 6.45
C ARG A 112 1.81 -8.37 7.22
N ASP A 113 1.59 -8.32 8.53
CA ASP A 113 2.28 -7.38 9.41
C ASP A 113 3.80 -7.57 9.37
N ASP A 114 4.26 -8.81 9.16
CA ASP A 114 5.68 -9.15 9.04
C ASP A 114 6.26 -8.85 7.64
N SER A 115 5.40 -8.67 6.63
CA SER A 115 5.80 -8.57 5.22
C SER A 115 4.86 -7.64 4.44
N LEU A 116 4.77 -6.40 4.91
CA LEU A 116 4.02 -5.33 4.30
C LEU A 116 4.68 -4.92 2.98
N ARG A 117 3.89 -4.82 1.93
CA ARG A 117 4.31 -4.44 0.57
C ARG A 117 3.51 -3.23 0.12
N ALA A 118 4.18 -2.18 -0.32
CA ALA A 118 3.51 -1.09 -1.01
C ALA A 118 3.11 -1.53 -2.43
N VAL A 119 2.06 -0.91 -2.97
CA VAL A 119 1.74 -1.03 -4.40
C VAL A 119 2.92 -0.49 -5.20
N SER A 120 3.43 -1.26 -6.16
CA SER A 120 4.59 -0.92 -6.98
C SER A 120 4.45 0.43 -7.67
N SER A 121 3.24 0.80 -8.07
CA SER A 121 2.97 2.11 -8.69
C SER A 121 3.09 3.29 -7.74
N LEU A 122 2.97 3.11 -6.42
CA LEU A 122 3.33 4.15 -5.46
C LEU A 122 4.84 4.28 -5.36
N ALA A 123 5.55 3.14 -5.29
CA ALA A 123 7.02 3.14 -5.27
C ALA A 123 7.62 3.77 -6.54
N ASP A 124 7.02 3.54 -7.70
CA ASP A 124 7.44 4.12 -8.97
C ASP A 124 6.99 5.59 -9.14
N ALA A 125 5.75 5.92 -8.79
CA ALA A 125 5.22 7.27 -8.98
C ALA A 125 5.74 8.28 -7.96
N LEU A 126 5.80 7.87 -6.69
CA LEU A 126 6.20 8.73 -5.57
C LEU A 126 7.68 8.55 -5.25
N GLY A 127 8.26 7.34 -5.37
CA GLY A 127 9.64 7.10 -4.97
C GLY A 127 9.95 7.68 -3.58
N THR A 128 11.18 8.14 -3.37
CA THR A 128 11.56 8.92 -2.17
C THR A 128 11.05 10.37 -2.18
N ARG A 129 10.23 10.80 -3.15
CA ARG A 129 9.85 12.21 -3.29
C ARG A 129 8.99 12.75 -2.14
N LEU A 130 8.29 11.90 -1.40
CA LEU A 130 7.48 12.36 -0.27
C LEU A 130 8.35 12.87 0.89
N SER A 131 9.52 12.27 1.10
CA SER A 131 10.46 12.66 2.16
C SER A 131 11.27 13.93 1.85
N GLY A 132 11.30 14.42 0.61
CA GLY A 132 12.25 15.47 0.18
C GLY A 132 13.74 15.05 0.24
N LEU A 133 14.02 13.89 0.83
CA LEU A 133 15.25 13.13 0.66
C LEU A 133 15.28 12.68 -0.79
N GLY A 134 16.35 12.98 -1.53
CA GLY A 134 16.46 12.71 -2.95
C GLY A 134 16.28 11.24 -3.36
N PRO A 135 16.62 10.85 -4.60
CA PRO A 135 16.51 9.46 -5.06
C PRO A 135 17.10 8.49 -4.01
N SER A 136 16.41 7.37 -3.78
CA SER A 136 16.82 6.40 -2.77
C SER A 136 18.28 5.98 -2.98
N ALA A 137 19.04 5.75 -1.91
CA ALA A 137 20.44 5.34 -2.01
C ALA A 137 20.61 4.09 -2.90
N ALA A 138 19.62 3.20 -2.92
CA ALA A 138 19.57 2.05 -3.83
C ALA A 138 19.44 2.44 -5.31
N GLN A 139 18.65 3.45 -5.65
CA GLN A 139 18.55 3.98 -7.02
C GLN A 139 19.81 4.72 -7.46
N LEU A 140 20.46 5.44 -6.54
CA LEU A 140 21.75 6.07 -6.84
C LEU A 140 22.81 5.00 -7.13
N LEU A 141 22.91 3.97 -6.28
CA LEU A 141 23.87 2.88 -6.47
C LEU A 141 23.60 2.04 -7.72
N GLY A 142 22.34 1.87 -8.11
CA GLY A 142 21.96 1.18 -9.36
C GLY A 142 22.23 1.99 -10.64
N SER A 143 22.36 3.31 -10.54
CA SER A 143 22.67 4.18 -11.69
C SER A 143 24.16 4.27 -12.06
N TYR A 144 25.03 3.61 -11.28
CA TYR A 144 26.48 3.50 -11.54
C TYR A 144 26.89 2.13 -12.13
N GLY A 145 25.94 1.33 -12.62
CA GLY A 145 26.17 0.02 -13.24
C GLY A 145 25.99 0.03 -14.76
#